data_AF-A0A535FD89-F1
#
_entry.id   AF-A0A535FD89-F1
#
_cell.length_a   1.000
_cell.length_b   1.000
_cell.length_c   1.000
_cell.angle_alpha   90.00
_cell.angle_beta   90.00
_cell.angle_gamma   90.00
#
_symmetry.space_group_name_H-M   'P 1'
#
loop_
_entity.id
_entity.type
_entity.pdbx_description
1 polymer ?
#
loop_
_entity_poly.entity_id
_entity_poly.type
_entity_poly.pdbx_seq_one_letter_code
_entity_poly.pdbx_strand_id
1 'polypeptide(L)'
;MMRILYVATQFIAPRGTTKTPVAAQFIAPEYTPTQTVATQFIAPRGTTKTPVAAQFIALEYTPTQTVATQFIAPRGTTKTPVAAQFIAPVLWYNAHGAINCATTVCVGHILAQ
;
A
#
# COMPACT_ATOMS: atom_id res chain seq x y z
N MET A 1 16.82 -0.27 22.50
CA MET A 1 15.66 -0.98 21.93
C MET A 1 16.06 -1.48 20.55
N MET A 2 16.28 -2.80 20.37
CA MET A 2 16.74 -3.38 19.11
C MET A 2 15.63 -3.30 18.06
N ARG A 3 15.86 -2.57 16.96
CA ARG A 3 14.95 -2.49 15.82
C ARG A 3 15.40 -3.55 14.82
N ILE A 4 14.73 -4.69 14.80
CA ILE A 4 15.01 -5.75 13.82
C ILE A 4 14.48 -5.28 12.46
N LEU A 5 15.38 -4.91 11.57
CA LEU A 5 15.07 -4.74 10.14
C LEU A 5 15.30 -6.10 9.49
N TYR A 6 14.25 -6.67 8.91
CA TYR A 6 14.39 -7.84 8.06
C TYR A 6 14.77 -7.33 6.68
N VAL A 7 16.04 -7.51 6.31
CA VAL A 7 16.54 -7.22 4.97
C VAL A 7 16.66 -8.55 4.23
N ALA A 8 15.87 -8.73 3.18
CA ALA A 8 15.86 -9.98 2.41
C ALA A 8 15.63 -9.69 0.93
N THR A 9 16.11 -10.57 0.03
CA THR A 9 15.74 -10.48 -1.39
C THR A 9 14.23 -10.71 -1.56
N GLN A 10 13.72 -11.70 -0.84
CA GLN A 10 12.30 -12.04 -0.80
C GLN A 10 11.89 -12.26 0.66
N PHE A 11 10.75 -11.69 1.05
CA PHE A 11 10.16 -11.87 2.37
C PHE A 11 8.74 -12.41 2.22
N ILE A 12 8.53 -13.64 2.68
CA ILE A 12 7.22 -14.31 2.68
C ILE A 12 6.76 -14.43 4.12
N ALA A 13 5.70 -13.70 4.47
CA ALA A 13 5.12 -13.73 5.82
C ALA A 13 3.82 -14.54 5.80
N PRO A 14 3.74 -15.71 6.47
CA PRO A 14 2.52 -16.50 6.51
C PRO A 14 1.40 -15.82 7.32
N ARG A 15 1.76 -15.15 8.41
CA ARG A 15 0.95 -14.21 9.21
C ARG A 15 1.88 -13.62 10.26
N GLY A 16 1.95 -12.29 10.39
CA GLY A 16 2.84 -11.73 11.40
C GLY A 16 2.87 -10.21 11.45
N THR A 17 3.22 -9.69 12.61
CA THR A 17 3.48 -8.27 12.85
C THR A 17 5.00 -8.05 12.82
N THR A 18 5.52 -7.59 11.69
CA THR A 18 6.92 -7.14 11.62
C THR A 18 6.96 -5.63 11.57
N LYS A 19 7.83 -4.99 12.37
CA LYS A 19 7.82 -3.53 12.51
C LYS A 19 8.19 -2.82 11.19
N THR A 20 9.18 -3.33 10.47
CA THR A 20 9.77 -2.68 9.28
C THR A 20 10.48 -3.68 8.36
N PRO A 21 9.77 -4.51 7.57
CA PRO A 21 10.39 -5.30 6.51
C PRO A 21 10.96 -4.41 5.39
N VAL A 22 12.12 -4.80 4.88
CA VAL A 22 12.77 -4.23 3.69
C VAL A 22 13.13 -5.40 2.77
N ALA A 23 12.50 -5.50 1.60
CA ALA A 23 12.79 -6.60 0.69
C ALA A 23 12.62 -6.22 -0.78
N ALA A 24 13.30 -6.89 -1.72
CA ALA A 24 12.97 -6.64 -3.14
C ALA A 24 11.53 -7.08 -3.45
N GLN A 25 11.11 -8.21 -2.89
CA GLN A 25 9.73 -8.70 -2.96
C GLN A 25 9.18 -8.99 -1.57
N PHE A 26 8.00 -8.44 -1.27
CA PHE A 26 7.26 -8.68 -0.05
C PHE A 26 5.92 -9.33 -0.39
N ILE A 27 5.65 -10.52 0.16
CA ILE A 27 4.42 -11.29 -0.08
C ILE A 27 3.84 -11.73 1.28
N ALA A 28 2.61 -11.32 1.56
CA ALA A 28 1.92 -11.74 2.78
C ALA A 28 0.40 -11.81 2.56
N PRO A 29 -0.28 -12.95 2.86
CA PRO A 29 -1.73 -13.06 2.71
C PRO A 29 -2.51 -12.04 3.55
N GLU A 30 -2.06 -11.86 4.80
CA GLU A 30 -2.57 -10.89 5.76
C GLU A 30 -1.42 -10.24 6.50
N TYR A 31 -1.40 -8.90 6.57
CA TYR A 31 -0.25 -8.20 7.14
C TYR A 31 -0.56 -6.85 7.79
N THR A 32 0.03 -6.62 8.98
CA THR A 32 -0.12 -5.38 9.77
C THR A 32 1.22 -4.80 10.27
N PRO A 33 2.05 -4.23 9.37
CA PRO A 33 3.30 -3.59 9.73
C PRO A 33 3.14 -2.09 9.98
N THR A 34 4.16 -1.48 10.60
CA THR A 34 4.22 -0.01 10.69
C THR A 34 4.66 0.57 9.34
N GLN A 35 5.72 0.02 8.74
CA GLN A 35 6.29 0.49 7.48
C GLN A 35 6.70 -0.72 6.65
N THR A 36 6.64 -0.62 5.33
CA THR A 36 7.19 -1.65 4.44
C THR A 36 7.85 -0.97 3.25
N VAL A 37 9.08 -1.35 2.95
CA VAL A 37 9.78 -0.88 1.76
C VAL A 37 10.08 -2.08 0.89
N ALA A 38 9.51 -2.12 -0.31
CA ALA A 38 9.81 -3.18 -1.25
C ALA A 38 9.81 -2.73 -2.70
N THR A 39 10.48 -3.43 -3.61
CA THR A 39 10.28 -3.16 -5.04
C THR A 39 8.89 -3.61 -5.46
N GLN A 40 8.48 -4.80 -5.02
CA GLN A 40 7.12 -5.31 -5.18
C GLN A 40 6.49 -5.66 -3.84
N PHE A 41 5.30 -5.13 -3.59
CA PHE A 41 4.48 -5.44 -2.42
C PHE A 41 3.20 -6.13 -2.86
N ILE A 42 2.95 -7.33 -2.35
CA ILE A 42 1.77 -8.13 -2.64
C ILE A 42 1.15 -8.56 -1.31
N ALA A 43 0.00 -7.97 -0.98
CA ALA A 43 -0.77 -8.40 0.18
C ALA A 43 -2.28 -8.34 -0.12
N PRO A 44 -2.96 -9.49 -0.30
CA PRO A 44 -4.40 -9.52 -0.55
C PRO A 44 -5.19 -8.72 0.48
N ARG A 45 -4.79 -8.78 1.76
CA ARG A 45 -5.45 -8.05 2.84
C ARG A 45 -4.43 -7.46 3.81
N GLY A 46 -4.63 -6.21 4.24
CA GLY A 46 -3.75 -5.66 5.27
C GLY A 46 -3.96 -4.22 5.65
N THR A 47 -3.29 -3.84 6.75
CA THR A 47 -3.27 -2.48 7.28
C THR A 47 -1.82 -2.09 7.50
N THR A 48 -1.30 -1.14 6.74
CA THR A 48 0.09 -0.66 6.94
C THR A 48 0.11 0.84 7.05
N LYS A 49 0.84 1.43 7.99
CA LYS A 49 0.87 2.89 8.06
C LYS A 49 1.52 3.50 6.81
N THR A 50 2.66 2.95 6.37
CA THR A 50 3.45 3.49 5.27
C THR A 50 4.11 2.41 4.39
N PRO A 51 3.40 1.82 3.39
CA PRO A 51 4.05 1.11 2.29
C PRO A 51 4.74 2.07 1.31
N VAL A 52 5.94 1.67 0.88
CA VAL A 52 6.68 2.26 -0.23
C VAL A 52 7.06 1.13 -1.18
N ALA A 53 6.54 1.16 -2.41
CA ALA A 53 6.93 0.16 -3.40
C ALA A 53 6.86 0.59 -4.86
N ALA A 54 7.74 0.11 -5.74
CA ALA A 54 7.58 0.40 -7.17
C ALA A 54 6.25 -0.17 -7.69
N GLN A 55 5.88 -1.37 -7.26
CA GLN A 55 4.59 -1.99 -7.55
C GLN A 55 3.89 -2.40 -6.25
N PHE A 56 2.67 -1.91 -6.07
CA PHE A 56 1.83 -2.21 -4.91
C PHE A 56 0.54 -2.90 -5.37
N ILE A 57 0.28 -4.10 -4.87
CA ILE A 57 -0.88 -4.93 -5.22
C ILE A 57 -1.56 -5.42 -3.95
N ALA A 58 -2.81 -5.03 -3.73
CA ALA A 58 -3.65 -5.52 -2.64
C ALA A 58 -5.11 -5.61 -3.05
N LEU A 59 -5.90 -6.53 -2.49
CA LEU A 59 -7.33 -6.60 -2.77
C LEU A 59 -8.13 -5.71 -1.83
N GLU A 60 -7.79 -5.77 -0.54
CA GLU A 60 -8.40 -4.98 0.54
C GLU A 60 -7.30 -4.34 1.40
N TYR A 61 -7.22 -3.01 1.38
CA TYR A 61 -6.11 -2.35 2.06
C TYR A 61 -6.48 -1.01 2.72
N THR A 62 -5.98 -0.81 3.93
CA THR A 62 -6.19 0.43 4.70
C THR A 62 -4.87 1.01 5.20
N PRO A 63 -4.20 1.85 4.40
CA PRO A 63 -3.00 2.54 4.83
C PRO A 63 -3.23 3.99 5.22
N THR A 64 -2.32 4.52 6.03
CA THR A 64 -2.29 5.97 6.28
C THR A 64 -1.71 6.69 5.07
N GLN A 65 -0.57 6.24 4.57
CA GLN A 65 0.11 6.82 3.40
C GLN A 65 0.55 5.71 2.46
N THR A 66 0.61 5.95 1.16
CA THR A 66 1.17 4.97 0.22
C THR A 66 1.96 5.69 -0.84
N VAL A 67 3.18 5.23 -1.09
CA VAL A 67 4.02 5.72 -2.19
C VAL A 67 4.30 4.56 -3.11
N ALA A 68 3.85 4.64 -4.36
CA ALA A 68 4.17 3.63 -5.34
C ALA A 68 4.28 4.14 -6.76
N THR A 69 5.08 3.52 -7.62
CA THR A 69 5.01 3.87 -9.05
C THR A 69 3.69 3.37 -9.63
N GLN A 70 3.31 2.14 -9.32
CA GLN A 70 2.02 1.53 -9.67
C GLN A 70 1.29 1.07 -8.42
N PHE A 71 0.04 1.51 -8.27
CA PHE A 71 -0.84 1.11 -7.19
C PHE A 71 -2.09 0.42 -7.75
N ILE A 72 -2.32 -0.82 -7.32
CA ILE A 72 -3.46 -1.64 -7.72
C ILE A 72 -4.19 -2.08 -6.44
N ALA A 73 -5.36 -1.51 -6.20
CA ALA A 73 -6.23 -1.97 -5.13
C ALA A 73 -7.72 -1.82 -5.48
N PRO A 74 -8.43 -2.91 -5.81
CA PRO A 74 -9.86 -2.91 -6.09
C PRO A 74 -10.71 -2.24 -5.01
N ARG A 75 -10.33 -2.43 -3.74
CA ARG A 75 -11.03 -1.92 -2.56
C ARG A 75 -10.02 -1.41 -1.54
N GLY A 76 -10.14 -0.16 -1.12
CA GLY A 76 -9.26 0.35 -0.08
C GLY A 76 -9.61 1.73 0.46
N THR A 77 -8.93 2.10 1.54
CA THR A 77 -9.06 3.39 2.21
C THR A 77 -7.69 3.96 2.53
N THR A 78 -7.28 5.02 1.84
CA THR A 78 -5.95 5.63 2.03
C THR A 78 -6.11 7.10 2.40
N LYS A 79 -5.23 7.69 3.24
CA LYS A 79 -5.27 9.14 3.53
C LYS A 79 -4.33 9.99 2.68
N THR A 80 -3.24 9.42 2.17
CA THR A 80 -2.35 10.11 1.22
C THR A 80 -1.70 9.11 0.24
N PRO A 81 -2.33 8.82 -0.92
CA PRO A 81 -1.70 8.05 -1.97
C PRO A 81 -0.81 8.96 -2.84
N VAL A 82 0.37 8.47 -3.20
CA VAL A 82 1.27 9.07 -4.20
C VAL A 82 1.61 7.97 -5.17
N ALA A 83 1.10 8.06 -6.40
CA ALA A 83 1.48 7.13 -7.45
C ALA A 83 1.45 7.73 -8.86
N ALA A 84 2.30 7.21 -9.74
CA ALA A 84 2.31 7.57 -11.15
C ALA A 84 1.15 6.89 -11.91
N GLN A 85 0.83 5.66 -11.53
CA GLN A 85 -0.28 4.87 -12.06
C GLN A 85 -1.14 4.32 -10.92
N PHE A 86 -2.45 4.46 -11.07
CA PHE A 86 -3.40 4.13 -10.01
C PHE A 86 -4.61 3.38 -10.58
N ILE A 87 -4.87 2.17 -10.08
CA ILE A 87 -5.97 1.29 -10.48
C ILE A 87 -6.77 0.93 -9.23
N ALA A 88 -7.84 1.66 -8.96
CA ALA A 88 -8.79 1.37 -7.89
C ALA A 88 -10.22 1.81 -8.31
N PRO A 89 -11.12 0.87 -8.60
CA PRO A 89 -12.52 1.16 -8.91
C PRO A 89 -13.29 1.68 -7.69
N VAL A 90 -12.89 1.33 -6.45
CA VAL A 90 -13.53 1.79 -5.22
C VAL A 90 -12.48 2.19 -4.18
N LEU A 91 -12.28 3.50 -4.01
CA LEU A 91 -11.40 4.06 -2.98
C LEU A 91 -12.14 5.07 -2.11
N TRP A 92 -12.13 4.87 -0.78
CA TRP A 92 -12.58 5.90 0.16
C TRP A 92 -11.39 6.75 0.58
N TYR A 93 -11.40 8.03 0.22
CA TYR A 93 -10.32 8.96 0.49
C TYR A 93 -10.75 10.02 1.50
N ASN A 94 -9.92 10.29 2.51
CA ASN A 94 -10.11 11.38 3.46
C ASN A 94 -8.85 12.27 3.43
N ALA A 95 -8.88 13.33 2.63
CA ALA A 95 -8.09 14.58 2.66
C ALA A 95 -7.85 15.08 1.21
N HIS A 96 -6.90 15.97 0.96
CA HIS A 96 -6.70 16.72 -0.29
C HIS A 96 -5.25 16.42 -0.75
N GLY A 97 -5.02 15.28 -1.40
CA GLY A 97 -3.67 14.79 -1.71
C GLY A 97 -3.49 14.58 -3.22
N ALA A 98 -2.42 15.15 -3.77
CA ALA A 98 -2.12 15.17 -5.20
C ALA A 98 -2.02 13.75 -5.79
N ILE A 99 -3.08 13.30 -6.46
CA ILE A 99 -3.03 12.19 -7.39
C ILE A 99 -2.32 12.72 -8.66
N ASN A 100 -1.00 12.58 -8.73
CA ASN A 100 -0.23 12.92 -9.93
C ASN A 100 -0.46 11.84 -10.99
N CYS A 101 -1.63 11.88 -11.64
CA CYS A 101 -2.07 10.84 -12.56
C CYS A 101 -1.62 11.14 -14.00
N ALA A 102 -1.11 10.11 -14.68
CA ALA A 102 -1.13 10.04 -16.15
C ALA A 102 -2.39 9.32 -16.69
N THR A 103 -3.17 8.63 -15.85
CA THR A 103 -4.50 8.09 -16.22
C THR A 103 -5.30 7.73 -14.96
N THR A 104 -6.31 8.53 -14.62
CA THR A 104 -7.21 8.28 -13.48
C THR A 104 -8.54 7.82 -14.04
N VAL A 105 -8.94 6.58 -13.75
CA VAL A 105 -10.34 6.16 -13.82
C VAL A 105 -10.88 6.18 -12.39
N CYS A 106 -11.28 7.35 -11.92
CA CYS A 106 -12.04 7.50 -10.68
C CYS A 106 -13.52 7.36 -11.00
N VAL A 107 -14.15 6.23 -10.62
CA VAL A 107 -15.60 6.10 -10.60
C VAL A 107 -16.01 5.98 -9.14
N GLY A 108 -16.32 7.11 -8.49
CA GLY A 108 -16.70 7.12 -7.08
C GLY A 108 -17.30 8.47 -6.65
N HIS A 109 -18.50 8.38 -6.09
CA HIS A 109 -19.35 9.48 -5.60
C HIS A 109 -18.56 10.39 -4.64
N ILE A 110 -18.34 11.65 -5.04
CA ILE A 110 -17.84 12.69 -4.14
C ILE A 110 -18.99 13.02 -3.18
N LEU A 111 -19.00 12.43 -1.99
CA LEU A 111 -19.80 12.97 -0.89
C LEU A 111 -19.10 14.24 -0.42
N ALA A 112 -19.57 15.38 -0.95
CA ALA A 112 -19.30 16.69 -0.39
C ALA A 112 -19.88 16.75 1.04
N GLN A 113 -19.02 17.05 2.00
CA GLN A 113 -19.39 17.64 3.29
C GLN A 113 -18.42 18.77 3.57
#